data_AF-W4RI92-F1
#
_entry.id   AF-W4RI92-F1
#
_cell.length_a   1.000
_cell.length_b   1.000
_cell.length_c   1.000
_cell.angle_alpha   90.00
_cell.angle_beta   90.00
_cell.angle_gamma   90.00
#
_symmetry.space_group_name_H-M   'P 1'
#
loop_
_entity.id
_entity.type
_entity.pdbx_description
1 polymer ?
#
loop_
_entity_poly.entity_id
_entity_poly.type
_entity_poly.pdbx_seq_one_letter_code
_entity_poly.pdbx_strand_id
1 'polypeptide(L)'
;MMPDDTCLAFLKGARMEYVISPLGDLAAVMSFGNEINERTNKQIQLFVSKLEKEKIRGIIEWVPAYTSLTIYYQPEIIAYESLKAELEKVSLSPGDSKTDRKFVYEIPVCYGGEWGQDLAYVADYHGLEKQEVINLHANREYLIYMMGFMPGFPYLGGLSEKLAVLAREAKAECDARCCRDWRESDRHLSC
;
A
#
# COMPACT_ATOMS: atom_id res chain seq x y z
N MET A 1 34.25 -7.69 38.18
CA MET A 1 32.90 -8.23 37.94
C MET A 1 32.26 -7.30 36.94
N MET A 2 32.45 -7.62 35.65
CA MET A 2 31.86 -6.86 34.54
C MET A 2 30.35 -7.09 34.58
N PRO A 3 29.49 -6.06 34.46
CA PRO A 3 28.06 -6.30 34.29
C PRO A 3 27.82 -6.94 32.91
N ASP A 4 27.12 -8.07 32.91
CA ASP A 4 26.79 -8.88 31.74
C ASP A 4 26.17 -8.06 30.60
N ASP A 5 26.79 -8.12 29.42
CA ASP A 5 26.35 -7.53 28.15
C ASP A 5 24.95 -7.97 27.70
N THR A 6 24.37 -8.98 28.36
CA THR A 6 23.04 -9.53 28.11
C THR A 6 21.91 -8.55 28.51
N CYS A 7 22.14 -7.65 29.48
CA CYS A 7 21.14 -6.64 29.87
C CYS A 7 21.03 -5.48 28.86
N LEU A 8 22.11 -5.14 28.16
CA LEU A 8 22.09 -4.13 27.09
C LEU A 8 21.37 -4.62 25.82
N ALA A 9 21.28 -5.95 25.62
CA ALA A 9 20.53 -6.54 24.52
C ALA A 9 19.00 -6.48 24.74
N PHE A 10 18.53 -6.53 25.99
CA PHE A 10 17.10 -6.47 26.31
C PHE A 10 16.52 -5.05 26.26
N LEU A 11 17.33 -4.02 26.52
CA LEU A 11 16.95 -2.62 26.37
C LEU A 11 16.96 -2.13 24.90
N LYS A 12 17.43 -2.96 23.96
CA LYS A 12 17.18 -2.81 22.51
C LYS A 12 15.87 -3.49 22.09
N GLY A 13 14.81 -3.35 22.90
CA GLY A 13 13.47 -3.78 22.54
C GLY A 13 13.02 -3.10 21.25
N ALA A 14 12.98 -3.85 20.15
CA ALA A 14 12.33 -3.54 18.88
C ALA A 14 12.53 -2.11 18.36
N ARG A 15 13.77 -1.64 18.25
CA ARG A 15 14.04 -0.41 17.50
C ARG A 15 13.81 -0.71 16.02
N MET A 16 12.66 -0.27 15.51
CA MET A 16 12.29 -0.39 14.12
C MET A 16 13.37 0.22 13.23
N GLU A 17 13.91 -0.58 12.29
CA GLU A 17 14.89 -0.09 11.32
C GLU A 17 14.16 0.57 10.15
N TYR A 18 14.11 1.89 10.17
CA TYR A 18 13.77 2.69 9.00
C TYR A 18 14.92 3.64 8.67
N VAL A 19 15.04 4.00 7.40
CA VAL A 19 16.04 4.96 6.92
C VAL A 19 15.32 6.18 6.40
N ILE A 20 15.68 7.36 6.90
CA ILE A 20 15.17 8.64 6.40
C ILE A 20 16.21 9.25 5.47
N SER A 21 15.81 9.54 4.25
CA SER A 21 16.65 10.15 3.22
C SER A 21 15.94 11.33 2.57
N PRO A 22 16.66 12.36 2.10
CA PRO A 22 16.05 13.45 1.36
C PRO A 22 15.60 12.96 -0.02
N LEU A 23 14.46 13.48 -0.49
CA LEU A 23 13.95 13.29 -1.84
C LEU A 23 13.76 14.67 -2.48
N GLY A 24 14.83 15.17 -3.11
CA GLY A 24 14.89 16.56 -3.54
C GLY A 24 14.82 17.54 -2.37
N ASP A 25 14.40 18.77 -2.65
CA ASP A 25 14.45 19.86 -1.67
C ASP A 25 13.19 19.96 -0.80
N LEU A 26 12.05 19.41 -1.27
CA LEU A 26 10.73 19.59 -0.65
C LEU A 26 10.15 18.31 -0.06
N ALA A 27 10.89 17.20 -0.08
CA ALA A 27 10.42 15.93 0.43
C ALA A 27 11.51 15.11 1.14
N ALA A 28 11.06 14.24 2.02
CA ALA A 28 11.86 13.21 2.65
C ALA A 28 11.16 11.85 2.46
N VAL A 29 11.95 10.80 2.30
CA VAL A 29 11.45 9.43 2.19
C VAL A 29 11.91 8.63 3.40
N MET A 30 10.95 8.00 4.06
CA MET A 30 11.18 7.00 5.10
C MET A 30 11.03 5.61 4.49
N SER A 31 12.10 4.82 4.47
CA SER A 31 12.11 3.44 3.96
C SER A 31 12.01 2.44 5.11
N PHE A 32 11.04 1.53 5.05
CA PHE A 32 10.75 0.50 6.08
C PHE A 32 11.25 -0.89 5.66
N GLY A 33 12.27 -0.94 4.80
CA GLY A 33 12.82 -2.16 4.21
C GLY A 33 12.49 -2.31 2.72
N ASN A 34 12.80 -3.48 2.16
CA ASN A 34 12.71 -3.75 0.73
C ASN A 34 11.66 -4.79 0.35
N GLU A 35 10.93 -5.34 1.32
CA GLU A 35 9.96 -6.41 1.09
C GLU A 35 8.53 -5.91 1.21
N ILE A 36 7.70 -6.28 0.23
CA ILE A 36 6.26 -6.02 0.26
C ILE A 36 5.60 -7.10 1.10
N ASN A 37 5.26 -6.78 2.34
CA ASN A 37 4.55 -7.68 3.24
C ASN A 37 3.58 -6.92 4.17
N GLU A 38 2.64 -7.65 4.75
CA GLU A 38 1.60 -7.06 5.62
C GLU A 38 2.19 -6.40 6.88
N ARG A 39 3.33 -6.88 7.37
CA ARG A 39 3.99 -6.33 8.56
C ARG A 39 4.49 -4.92 8.27
N THR A 40 5.18 -4.73 7.15
CA THR A 40 5.67 -3.43 6.69
C THR A 40 4.51 -2.48 6.41
N ASN A 41 3.45 -2.96 5.74
CA ASN A 41 2.25 -2.15 5.50
C ASN A 41 1.62 -1.68 6.83
N LYS A 42 1.40 -2.58 7.80
CA LYS A 42 0.89 -2.23 9.13
C LYS A 42 1.75 -1.19 9.81
N GLN A 43 3.07 -1.29 9.71
CA GLN A 43 4.00 -0.32 10.31
C GLN A 43 3.85 1.07 9.68
N ILE A 44 3.76 1.15 8.35
CA ILE A 44 3.53 2.42 7.65
C ILE A 44 2.18 3.02 8.08
N GLN A 45 1.11 2.23 8.15
CA GLN A 45 -0.22 2.69 8.56
C GLN A 45 -0.26 3.18 10.02
N LEU A 46 0.47 2.50 10.91
CA LEU A 46 0.63 2.94 12.30
C LEU A 46 1.40 4.26 12.38
N PHE A 47 2.47 4.39 11.59
CA PHE A 47 3.26 5.62 11.55
C PHE A 47 2.42 6.79 11.05
N VAL A 48 1.70 6.61 9.94
CA VAL A 48 0.75 7.59 9.39
C VAL A 48 -0.28 8.01 10.44
N SER A 49 -0.90 7.04 11.13
CA SER A 49 -1.90 7.32 12.17
C SER A 49 -1.34 8.12 13.36
N LYS A 50 -0.04 8.02 13.63
CA LYS A 50 0.63 8.83 14.66
C LYS A 50 1.01 10.20 14.14
N LEU A 51 1.55 10.26 12.93
CA LEU A 51 1.90 11.51 12.25
C LEU A 51 0.70 12.46 12.17
N GLU A 52 -0.48 11.91 11.86
CA GLU A 52 -1.78 12.61 11.89
C GLU A 52 -2.11 13.25 13.24
N LYS A 53 -1.71 12.62 14.35
CA LYS A 53 -1.97 13.10 15.71
C LYS A 53 -0.96 14.15 16.16
N GLU A 54 0.32 13.97 15.82
CA GLU A 54 1.41 14.87 16.23
C GLU A 54 1.34 16.24 15.53
N LYS A 55 0.76 16.30 14.32
CA LYS A 55 0.55 17.56 13.56
C LYS A 55 1.81 18.43 13.48
N ILE A 56 2.93 17.82 13.06
CA ILE A 56 4.22 18.51 12.94
C ILE A 56 4.08 19.70 11.97
N ARG A 57 4.40 20.89 12.46
CA ARG A 57 4.33 22.12 11.68
C ARG A 57 5.34 22.09 10.53
N GLY A 58 4.89 22.41 9.32
CA GLY A 58 5.72 22.46 8.12
C GLY A 58 5.59 21.22 7.23
N ILE A 59 4.96 20.13 7.70
CA ILE A 59 4.53 19.03 6.84
C ILE A 59 3.29 19.46 6.05
N ILE A 60 3.30 19.21 4.74
CA ILE A 60 2.19 19.49 3.82
C ILE A 60 1.30 18.25 3.70
N GLU A 61 1.93 17.12 3.37
CA GLU A 61 1.24 15.85 3.14
C GLU A 61 2.21 14.67 3.31
N TRP A 62 1.66 13.47 3.42
CA TRP A 62 2.41 12.22 3.43
C TRP A 62 1.73 11.21 2.51
N VAL A 63 2.54 10.48 1.75
CA VAL A 63 2.07 9.52 0.74
C VAL A 63 2.66 8.15 1.06
N PRO A 64 1.85 7.22 1.62
CA PRO A 64 2.29 5.85 1.86
C PRO A 64 2.40 5.08 0.54
N ALA A 65 3.50 4.35 0.39
CA ALA A 65 3.73 3.40 -0.67
C ALA A 65 3.87 1.98 -0.07
N TYR A 66 4.30 1.01 -0.88
CA TYR A 66 4.46 -0.39 -0.43
C TYR A 66 5.41 -0.55 0.77
N THR A 67 6.60 0.05 0.67
CA THR A 67 7.69 -0.12 1.65
C THR A 67 8.26 1.21 2.13
N SER A 68 7.65 2.32 1.72
CA SER A 68 8.13 3.66 2.06
C SER A 68 6.97 4.62 2.34
N LEU A 69 7.30 5.70 3.03
CA LEU A 69 6.42 6.84 3.26
C LEU A 69 7.14 8.09 2.77
N THR A 70 6.57 8.77 1.78
CA THR A 70 7.08 10.07 1.33
C THR A 70 6.40 11.16 2.13
N ILE A 71 7.17 12.13 2.61
CA ILE A 71 6.69 13.25 3.41
C ILE A 71 7.10 14.53 2.70
N TYR A 72 6.10 15.28 2.26
CA TYR A 72 6.31 16.59 1.65
C TYR A 72 6.25 17.67 2.73
N TYR A 73 7.21 18.57 2.73
CA TYR A 73 7.35 19.60 3.75
C TYR A 73 7.83 20.92 3.14
N GLN A 74 7.73 21.98 3.94
CA GLN A 74 8.19 23.32 3.59
C GLN A 74 9.51 23.61 4.30
N PRO A 75 10.66 23.62 3.60
CA PRO A 75 11.96 23.93 4.20
C PRO A 75 12.03 25.32 4.84
N GLU A 76 11.20 26.26 4.35
CA GLU A 76 11.03 27.60 4.92
C GLU A 76 10.45 27.59 6.35
N ILE A 77 9.72 26.52 6.71
CA ILE A 77 9.08 26.36 8.01
C ILE A 77 9.87 25.38 8.89
N ILE A 78 10.32 24.26 8.31
CA ILE A 78 11.05 23.21 9.02
C ILE A 78 12.23 22.72 8.18
N ALA A 79 13.44 22.85 8.71
CA ALA A 79 14.64 22.33 8.05
C ALA A 79 14.65 20.79 8.07
N TYR A 80 15.29 20.16 7.08
CA TYR A 80 15.37 18.70 6.95
C TYR A 80 15.82 17.98 8.23
N GLU A 81 16.90 18.45 8.86
CA GLU A 81 17.42 17.82 10.08
C GLU A 81 16.43 17.92 11.26
N SER A 82 15.69 19.04 11.35
CA SER A 82 14.64 19.19 12.36
C SER A 82 13.44 18.30 12.05
N LEU A 83 13.01 18.22 10.78
CA LEU A 83 11.97 17.29 10.36
C LEU A 83 12.36 15.84 10.69
N LYS A 84 13.57 15.44 10.33
CA LYS A 84 14.09 14.10 10.62
C LYS A 84 14.06 13.82 12.13
N ALA A 85 14.52 14.76 12.96
CA ALA A 85 14.46 14.61 14.41
C ALA A 85 13.03 14.49 14.94
N GLU A 86 12.06 15.25 14.40
CA GLU A 86 10.64 15.11 14.77
C GLU A 86 10.09 13.75 14.34
N LEU A 87 10.39 13.28 13.13
CA LEU A 87 9.96 11.97 12.65
C LEU A 87 10.55 10.82 13.48
N GLU A 88 11.80 10.95 13.93
CA GLU A 88 12.44 9.98 14.82
C GLU A 88 11.79 9.95 16.22
N LYS A 89 11.20 11.06 16.67
CA LYS A 89 10.41 11.10 17.93
C LYS A 89 9.06 10.41 17.80
N VAL A 90 8.53 10.27 16.58
CA VAL A 90 7.33 9.47 16.30
C VAL A 90 7.68 7.99 16.45
N SER A 91 7.88 7.57 17.71
CA SER A 91 8.26 6.20 18.04
C SER A 91 7.06 5.28 17.86
N LEU A 92 7.23 4.19 17.13
CA LEU A 92 6.29 3.08 17.06
C LEU A 92 6.56 2.15 18.25
N SER A 93 5.65 2.09 19.22
CA SER A 93 5.78 1.13 20.32
C SER A 93 5.13 -0.20 19.91
N PRO A 94 5.70 -1.36 20.27
CA PRO A 94 5.16 -2.68 19.93
C PRO A 94 3.74 -3.01 20.44
N GLY A 95 3.06 -2.08 21.11
CA GLY A 95 1.68 -2.19 21.60
C GLY A 95 0.70 -1.23 20.93
N ASP A 96 1.15 -0.41 19.98
CA ASP A 96 0.26 0.45 19.20
C ASP A 96 -0.47 -0.39 18.15
N SER A 97 -1.37 -1.29 18.56
CA SER A 97 -2.32 -1.88 17.64
C SER A 97 -3.54 -0.98 17.57
N LYS A 98 -3.83 -0.40 16.41
CA LYS A 98 -5.24 -0.10 16.14
C LYS A 98 -5.97 -1.44 16.15
N THR A 99 -7.07 -1.51 16.90
CA THR A 99 -8.13 -2.47 16.60
C THR A 99 -8.80 -1.99 15.31
N ASP A 100 -8.14 -2.24 14.18
CA ASP A 100 -8.65 -1.82 12.89
C ASP A 100 -9.95 -2.57 12.62
N ARG A 101 -11.04 -1.81 12.53
CA ARG A 101 -12.23 -2.29 11.84
C ARG A 101 -11.78 -2.57 10.41
N LYS A 102 -11.69 -3.84 10.05
CA LYS A 102 -11.45 -4.24 8.67
C LYS A 102 -12.69 -3.86 7.87
N PHE A 103 -12.55 -2.88 6.98
CA PHE A 103 -13.55 -2.60 5.97
C PHE A 103 -13.29 -3.52 4.79
N VAL A 104 -14.23 -4.43 4.53
CA VAL A 104 -14.19 -5.30 3.35
C VAL A 104 -15.18 -4.73 2.34
N TYR A 105 -14.69 -4.44 1.15
CA TYR A 105 -15.49 -3.96 0.03
C TYR A 105 -15.68 -5.11 -0.95
N GLU A 106 -16.94 -5.42 -1.28
CA GLU A 106 -17.27 -6.35 -2.36
C GLU A 106 -17.38 -5.58 -3.67
N ILE A 107 -16.51 -5.91 -4.63
CA ILE A 107 -16.45 -5.24 -5.93
C ILE A 107 -16.98 -6.23 -6.98
N PRO A 108 -18.11 -5.94 -7.67
CA PRO A 108 -18.59 -6.78 -8.74
C PRO A 108 -17.64 -6.69 -9.94
N VAL A 109 -17.28 -7.84 -10.53
CA VAL A 109 -16.35 -7.93 -11.67
C VAL A 109 -16.98 -8.75 -12.79
N CYS A 110 -17.04 -8.18 -13.99
CA CYS A 110 -17.40 -8.89 -15.22
C CYS A 110 -16.15 -9.50 -15.85
N TYR A 111 -16.04 -10.83 -15.85
CA TYR A 111 -14.88 -11.54 -16.41
C TYR A 111 -15.09 -11.91 -17.88
N GLY A 112 -14.03 -11.77 -18.69
CA GLY A 112 -13.99 -12.25 -20.06
C GLY A 112 -14.74 -11.37 -21.08
N GLY A 113 -14.86 -11.88 -22.30
CA GLY A 113 -15.53 -11.17 -23.40
C GLY A 113 -14.85 -9.84 -23.73
N GLU A 114 -15.67 -8.83 -24.06
CA GLU A 114 -15.19 -7.47 -24.36
C GLU A 114 -14.65 -6.73 -23.12
N TRP A 115 -15.10 -7.13 -21.93
CA TRP A 115 -14.76 -6.51 -20.63
C TRP A 115 -13.45 -7.02 -20.03
N GLY A 116 -13.07 -8.26 -20.36
CA GLY A 116 -11.87 -8.93 -19.88
C GLY A 116 -11.15 -9.68 -21.00
N GLN A 117 -10.70 -8.93 -22.02
CA GLN A 117 -10.11 -9.48 -23.25
C GLN A 117 -8.88 -10.36 -22.97
N ASP A 118 -8.15 -10.08 -21.90
CA ASP A 118 -6.94 -10.80 -21.51
C ASP A 118 -7.20 -12.10 -20.73
N LEU A 119 -8.44 -12.41 -20.36
CA LEU A 119 -8.74 -13.60 -19.56
C LEU A 119 -8.28 -14.89 -20.25
N ALA A 120 -8.48 -14.99 -21.56
CA ALA A 120 -8.02 -16.14 -22.34
C ALA A 120 -6.49 -16.25 -22.33
N TYR A 121 -5.79 -15.13 -22.48
CA TYR A 121 -4.35 -15.10 -22.44
C TYR A 121 -3.78 -15.54 -21.09
N VAL A 122 -4.35 -15.06 -19.98
CA VAL A 122 -3.92 -15.47 -18.62
C VAL A 122 -4.14 -16.97 -18.40
N ALA A 123 -5.28 -17.49 -18.84
CA ALA A 123 -5.61 -18.92 -18.75
C ALA A 123 -4.60 -19.77 -19.55
N ASP A 124 -4.36 -19.40 -20.81
CA ASP A 124 -3.42 -20.10 -21.70
C ASP A 124 -1.97 -20.03 -21.16
N TYR A 125 -1.56 -18.87 -20.62
CA TYR A 125 -0.22 -18.67 -20.07
C TYR A 125 0.08 -19.59 -18.89
N HIS A 126 -0.93 -19.89 -18.06
CA HIS A 126 -0.78 -20.75 -16.89
C HIS A 126 -1.26 -22.20 -17.11
N GLY A 127 -1.77 -22.53 -18.30
CA GLY A 127 -2.36 -23.84 -18.59
C GLY A 127 -3.59 -24.14 -17.75
N LEU A 128 -4.37 -23.12 -17.41
CA LEU A 128 -5.58 -23.20 -16.59
C LEU A 128 -6.83 -23.04 -17.45
N GLU A 129 -7.97 -23.52 -16.98
CA GLU A 129 -9.25 -23.13 -17.55
C GLU A 129 -9.62 -21.70 -17.15
N LYS A 130 -10.34 -20.97 -18.02
CA LYS A 130 -10.80 -19.61 -17.72
C LYS A 130 -11.59 -19.53 -16.41
N GLN A 131 -12.40 -20.55 -16.13
CA GLN A 131 -13.17 -20.62 -14.89
C GLN A 131 -12.27 -20.78 -13.65
N GLU A 132 -11.16 -21.51 -13.76
CA GLU A 132 -10.19 -21.64 -12.67
C GLU A 132 -9.50 -20.30 -12.39
N VAL A 133 -9.18 -19.53 -13.44
CA VAL A 133 -8.64 -18.16 -13.29
C VAL A 133 -9.62 -17.27 -12.52
N ILE A 134 -10.90 -17.29 -12.91
CA ILE A 134 -11.96 -16.53 -12.23
C ILE A 134 -12.06 -16.95 -10.77
N ASN A 135 -12.08 -18.25 -10.48
CA ASN A 135 -12.20 -18.77 -9.12
C ASN A 135 -11.00 -18.39 -8.24
N LEU A 136 -9.78 -18.48 -8.78
CA LEU A 136 -8.55 -18.09 -8.10
C LEU A 136 -8.49 -16.59 -7.82
N HIS A 137 -9.07 -15.77 -8.70
CA HIS A 137 -9.11 -14.33 -8.53
C HIS A 137 -10.23 -13.88 -7.58
N ALA A 138 -11.45 -14.41 -7.71
CA ALA A 138 -12.62 -13.97 -6.97
C ALA A 138 -12.69 -14.49 -5.53
N ASN A 139 -12.12 -15.67 -5.25
CA ASN A 139 -12.23 -16.31 -3.94
C ASN A 139 -11.08 -15.93 -2.98
N ARG A 140 -10.69 -14.64 -2.99
CA ARG A 140 -9.62 -14.11 -2.14
C ARG A 140 -9.94 -12.70 -1.66
N GLU A 141 -9.47 -12.41 -0.45
CA GLU A 141 -9.39 -11.05 0.06
C GLU A 141 -8.12 -10.38 -0.46
N TYR A 142 -8.26 -9.15 -0.96
CA TYR A 142 -7.15 -8.34 -1.41
C TYR A 142 -6.90 -7.20 -0.43
N LEU A 143 -5.65 -7.07 0.02
CA LEU A 143 -5.24 -5.95 0.87
C LEU A 143 -4.80 -4.78 -0.02
N ILE A 144 -5.36 -3.60 0.22
CA ILE A 144 -4.89 -2.36 -0.40
C ILE A 144 -3.60 -1.93 0.28
N TYR A 145 -2.48 -2.01 -0.45
CA TYR A 145 -1.17 -1.58 0.06
C TYR A 145 -0.96 -0.08 -0.09
N MET A 146 -1.36 0.47 -1.24
CA MET A 146 -1.25 1.90 -1.54
C MET A 146 -2.31 2.32 -2.58
N MET A 147 -2.49 3.62 -2.74
CA MET A 147 -3.30 4.23 -3.80
C MET A 147 -2.38 5.09 -4.68
N GLY A 148 -2.47 5.01 -6.00
CA GLY A 148 -1.55 5.75 -6.89
C GLY A 148 -1.86 5.54 -8.37
N PHE A 149 -0.97 5.96 -9.28
CA PHE A 149 -1.16 5.98 -10.75
C PHE A 149 -2.23 6.97 -11.23
N MET A 150 -3.46 6.84 -10.73
CA MET A 150 -4.58 7.74 -10.97
C MET A 150 -5.40 7.90 -9.68
N PRO A 151 -6.16 9.01 -9.53
CA PRO A 151 -7.05 9.18 -8.39
C PRO A 151 -7.97 7.96 -8.21
N GLY A 152 -7.89 7.33 -7.04
CA GLY A 152 -8.74 6.17 -6.72
C GLY A 152 -8.26 4.83 -7.27
N PHE A 153 -7.05 4.71 -7.85
CA PHE A 153 -6.54 3.42 -8.33
C PHE A 153 -5.77 2.67 -7.22
N PRO A 154 -6.30 1.53 -6.71
CA PRO A 154 -5.71 0.78 -5.62
C PRO A 154 -4.66 -0.21 -6.10
N TYR A 155 -3.58 -0.32 -5.34
CA TYR A 155 -2.59 -1.38 -5.50
C TYR A 155 -2.85 -2.48 -4.48
N LEU A 156 -3.27 -3.63 -5.00
CA LEU A 156 -3.71 -4.78 -4.22
C LEU A 156 -2.58 -5.80 -4.05
N GLY A 157 -2.53 -6.46 -2.89
CA GLY A 157 -1.72 -7.65 -2.65
C GLY A 157 -2.58 -8.86 -2.28
N GLY A 158 -2.02 -10.06 -2.40
CA GLY A 158 -2.70 -11.32 -2.12
C GLY A 158 -3.10 -12.14 -3.37
N LEU A 159 -2.72 -11.67 -4.56
CA LEU A 159 -2.92 -12.41 -5.81
C LEU A 159 -2.26 -13.79 -5.73
N SER A 160 -2.94 -14.82 -6.26
CA SER A 160 -2.36 -16.15 -6.35
C SER A 160 -1.14 -16.13 -7.27
N GLU A 161 -0.02 -16.73 -6.85
CA GLU A 161 1.16 -16.93 -7.70
C GLU A 161 0.83 -17.69 -8.99
N LYS A 162 -0.23 -18.50 -8.97
CA LYS A 162 -0.76 -19.22 -10.14
C LYS A 162 -1.37 -18.30 -11.21
N LEU A 163 -1.57 -17.02 -10.89
CA LEU A 163 -2.10 -15.99 -11.80
C LEU A 163 -1.06 -14.90 -12.08
N ALA A 164 0.19 -15.06 -11.63
CA ALA A 164 1.22 -14.05 -11.80
C ALA A 164 1.70 -14.01 -13.26
N VAL A 165 1.37 -12.91 -13.95
CA VAL A 165 1.75 -12.64 -15.34
C VAL A 165 2.52 -11.34 -15.40
N LEU A 166 3.54 -11.27 -16.29
CA LEU A 166 4.25 -10.02 -16.56
C LEU A 166 3.35 -9.04 -17.30
N ALA A 167 3.53 -7.74 -17.01
CA ALA A 167 2.83 -6.69 -17.74
C ALA A 167 3.09 -6.83 -19.24
N ARG A 168 2.02 -6.86 -20.03
CA ARG A 168 2.10 -6.85 -21.49
C ARG A 168 2.44 -5.43 -21.95
N GLU A 169 3.15 -5.31 -23.07
CA GLU A 169 3.27 -4.02 -23.76
C GLU A 169 1.87 -3.52 -24.14
N ALA A 170 1.61 -2.24 -23.83
CA ALA A 170 0.29 -1.66 -23.99
C ALA A 170 -0.11 -1.62 -25.47
N LYS A 171 -1.16 -2.36 -25.85
CA LYS A 171 -1.96 -1.99 -27.01
C LYS A 171 -2.87 -0.84 -26.59
N ALA A 172 -2.60 0.33 -27.13
CA ALA A 172 -3.28 1.57 -26.80
C ALA A 172 -4.72 1.58 -27.35
N GLU A 173 -5.67 0.96 -26.65
CA GLU A 173 -7.09 1.21 -26.88
C GLU A 173 -7.88 0.86 -25.61
N CYS A 174 -8.10 1.87 -24.76
CA CYS A 174 -9.01 1.77 -23.63
C CYS A 174 -10.43 2.09 -24.15
N ASP A 175 -11.30 1.07 -24.20
CA ASP A 175 -12.67 1.26 -24.62
C ASP A 175 -13.51 1.86 -23.47
N ALA A 176 -13.85 3.14 -23.62
CA ALA A 176 -14.64 3.91 -22.65
C ALA A 176 -16.09 3.45 -22.47
N ARG A 177 -16.53 2.37 -23.15
CA ARG A 177 -17.81 1.70 -22.86
C ARG A 177 -17.80 1.06 -21.47
N CYS A 178 -16.64 0.58 -21.01
CA CYS A 178 -16.52 -0.13 -19.74
C CYS A 178 -17.06 0.67 -18.52
N CYS A 179 -16.69 1.94 -18.43
CA CYS A 179 -17.06 2.80 -17.31
C CYS A 179 -18.50 3.33 -17.36
N ARG A 180 -19.17 3.28 -18.52
CA ARG A 180 -20.54 3.81 -18.68
C ARG A 180 -21.58 2.84 -18.12
N ASP A 181 -21.47 1.57 -18.47
CA ASP A 181 -22.46 0.56 -18.09
C ASP A 181 -22.44 0.27 -16.58
N TRP A 182 -21.28 0.42 -15.92
CA TRP A 182 -21.15 0.29 -14.47
C TRP A 182 -21.97 1.35 -13.69
N ARG A 183 -22.00 2.61 -14.16
CA ARG A 183 -22.86 3.66 -13.54
C ARG A 183 -24.35 3.37 -13.72
N GLU A 184 -24.72 2.59 -14.74
CA GLU A 184 -26.11 2.24 -14.97
C GLU A 184 -26.55 1.05 -14.11
N SER A 185 -25.66 0.09 -13.84
CA SER A 185 -25.94 -1.03 -12.92
C SER A 185 -26.13 -0.60 -11.46
N ASP A 186 -25.49 0.49 -11.02
CA ASP A 186 -25.68 1.05 -9.67
C ASP A 186 -27.09 1.62 -9.42
N ARG A 187 -27.86 1.92 -10.48
CA ARG A 187 -29.25 2.38 -10.34
C ARG A 187 -30.24 1.27 -9.96
N HIS A 188 -29.81 0.00 -9.94
CA HIS A 188 -30.64 -1.14 -9.58
C HIS A 188 -30.35 -1.74 -8.21
N LEU A 189 -29.41 -1.19 -7.44
CA LEU A 189 -29.08 -1.65 -6.08
C LEU A 189 -29.69 -0.79 -4.96
N SER A 190 -30.66 0.08 -5.27
CA SER A 190 -31.53 0.69 -4.28
C SER A 190 -32.82 -0.12 -4.12
N CYS A 191 -32.82 -1.06 -3.18
CA CYS A 191 -34.02 -1.54 -2.47
C CYS A 191 -33.65 -2.00 -1.07
#